data_AF-A0A2V9MUX3-F1
#
_entry.id   AF-A0A2V9MUX3-F1
#
_cell.length_a   1.000
_cell.length_b   1.000
_cell.length_c   1.000
_cell.angle_alpha   90.00
_cell.angle_beta   90.00
_cell.angle_gamma   90.00
#
_symmetry.space_group_name_H-M   'P 1'
#
loop_
_entity.id
_entity.type
_entity.pdbx_description
1 polymer ?
#
loop_
_entity_poly.entity_id
_entity_poly.type
_entity_poly.pdbx_seq_one_letter_code
_entity_poly.pdbx_strand_id
1 'polypeptide(L)'
;MQVKRLTFLVATGLSFVLFTGTTLADGQLHWRQSHKEAIEIRLIALAIAYPRTSFFANDEVFIAEQELAKEESRFIKLVYDFLPYQSPLSSYGLNYSLVHKVNAIRDTTCDESLWEMRTALAQRRQADRSAAGWKYAAETPIADLDRRQAKLRCYRTTSDDYEKVFREPTTESPY
;
A
#
# COMPACT_ATOMS: atom_id res chain seq x y z
N MET A 1 52.58 49.41 22.73
CA MET A 1 51.70 48.33 23.23
C MET A 1 50.79 47.83 22.10
N GLN A 2 51.26 46.92 21.23
CA GLN A 2 50.51 46.50 20.01
C GLN A 2 50.81 45.04 19.61
N VAL A 3 51.22 44.17 20.55
CA VAL A 3 51.62 42.77 20.22
C VAL A 3 50.82 41.70 20.97
N LYS A 4 49.97 42.08 21.95
CA LYS A 4 49.22 41.12 22.77
C LYS A 4 47.81 40.76 22.28
N ARG A 5 47.27 41.44 21.27
CA ARG A 5 45.88 41.22 20.79
C ARG A 5 45.77 40.23 19.62
N LEU A 6 46.84 40.02 18.86
CA LEU A 6 46.80 39.18 17.65
C LEU A 6 46.91 37.68 17.96
N THR A 7 47.58 37.29 19.05
CA THR A 7 47.77 35.89 19.43
C THR A 7 46.53 35.22 20.03
N PHE A 8 45.62 35.98 20.62
CA PHE A 8 44.39 35.41 21.23
C PHE A 8 43.32 35.02 20.20
N LEU A 9 43.29 35.67 19.03
CA LEU A 9 42.31 35.37 17.98
C LEU A 9 42.66 34.11 17.17
N VAL A 10 43.96 33.81 17.01
CA VAL A 10 44.40 32.60 16.28
C VAL A 10 44.16 31.34 17.11
N ALA A 11 44.34 31.39 18.43
CA ALA A 11 44.14 30.24 19.31
C ALA A 11 42.65 29.88 19.50
N THR A 12 41.74 30.85 19.42
CA THR A 12 40.29 30.61 19.55
C THR A 12 39.63 30.15 18.26
N GLY A 13 40.16 30.55 17.10
CA GLY A 13 39.71 30.02 15.80
C GLY A 13 40.06 28.55 15.59
N LEU A 14 41.24 28.11 16.05
CA LEU A 14 41.69 26.72 15.86
C LEU A 14 40.94 25.70 16.73
N SER A 15 40.49 26.11 17.93
CA SER A 15 39.67 25.25 18.80
C SER A 15 38.25 25.05 18.29
N PHE A 16 37.69 26.01 17.54
CA PHE A 16 36.31 25.88 17.04
C PHE A 16 36.21 24.91 15.85
N VAL A 17 37.29 24.75 15.08
CA VAL A 17 37.34 23.83 13.92
C VAL A 17 37.57 22.37 14.36
N LEU A 18 38.08 22.14 15.57
CA LEU A 18 38.27 20.78 16.12
C LEU A 18 37.02 20.22 16.83
N PHE A 19 36.00 21.05 17.09
CA PHE A 19 34.75 20.64 17.74
C PHE A 19 33.56 20.50 16.79
N THR A 20 33.72 20.79 15.50
CA THR A 20 32.76 20.35 14.49
C THR A 20 33.01 18.88 14.20
N GLY A 21 32.57 18.01 15.12
CA GLY A 21 32.40 16.61 14.85
C GLY A 21 31.55 16.51 13.59
N THR A 22 32.15 16.05 12.49
CA THR A 22 31.42 15.64 11.31
C THR A 22 30.51 14.52 11.77
N THR A 23 29.24 14.82 12.02
CA THR A 23 28.22 13.78 12.07
C THR A 23 28.19 13.20 10.68
N LEU A 24 28.95 12.13 10.48
CA LEU A 24 28.76 11.22 9.37
C LEU A 24 27.28 10.85 9.45
N ALA A 25 26.50 11.41 8.53
CA ALA A 25 25.13 11.01 8.34
C ALA A 25 25.21 9.55 7.88
N ASP A 26 25.20 8.66 8.86
CA ASP A 26 25.20 7.23 8.63
C ASP A 26 23.82 6.92 8.05
N GLY A 27 23.75 7.02 6.72
CA GLY A 27 22.60 6.67 5.91
C GLY A 27 22.44 5.15 5.93
N GLN A 28 22.24 4.59 7.12
CA GLN A 28 21.89 3.22 7.30
C GLN A 28 20.47 3.07 6.78
N LEU A 29 20.35 2.79 5.49
CA LEU A 29 19.12 2.29 4.88
C LEU A 29 18.84 0.97 5.59
N HIS A 30 18.02 1.05 6.64
CA HIS A 30 17.46 -0.10 7.30
C HIS A 30 16.51 -0.73 6.27
N TRP A 31 17.06 -1.52 5.36
CA TRP A 31 16.29 -2.40 4.50
C TRP A 31 15.61 -3.41 5.42
N ARG A 32 14.47 -3.00 5.99
CA ARG A 32 13.57 -3.89 6.70
C ARG A 32 13.19 -4.94 5.68
N GLN A 33 13.74 -6.14 5.81
CA GLN A 33 13.43 -7.24 4.90
C GLN A 33 11.92 -7.49 5.00
N SER A 34 11.20 -6.92 4.05
CA SER A 34 9.75 -7.05 3.95
C SER A 34 9.49 -8.45 3.45
N HIS A 35 9.11 -9.34 4.37
CA HIS A 35 8.76 -10.71 4.02
C HIS A 35 7.50 -10.69 3.15
N LYS A 36 7.59 -11.21 1.92
CA LYS A 36 6.44 -11.43 1.06
C LYS A 36 5.69 -12.66 1.53
N GLU A 37 4.38 -12.54 1.71
CA GLU A 37 3.49 -13.62 2.09
C GLU A 37 2.62 -13.97 0.87
N ALA A 38 2.54 -15.26 0.53
CA ALA A 38 1.59 -15.74 -0.46
C ALA A 38 0.19 -15.78 0.16
N ILE A 39 -0.72 -14.98 -0.36
CA ILE A 39 -2.11 -14.89 0.12
C ILE A 39 -3.09 -15.14 -1.03
N GLU A 40 -4.20 -15.78 -0.70
CA GLU A 40 -5.32 -16.01 -1.61
C GLU A 40 -6.43 -15.00 -1.29
N ILE A 41 -6.88 -14.29 -2.33
CA ILE A 41 -7.79 -13.15 -2.17
C ILE A 41 -8.90 -13.14 -3.22
N ARG A 42 -10.08 -12.65 -2.84
CA ARG A 42 -11.20 -12.36 -3.73
C ARG A 42 -11.41 -10.85 -3.81
N LEU A 43 -11.44 -10.29 -5.02
CA LEU A 43 -11.62 -8.85 -5.21
C LEU A 43 -13.08 -8.47 -5.01
N ILE A 44 -13.34 -7.56 -4.06
CA ILE A 44 -14.69 -7.08 -3.72
C ILE A 44 -14.97 -5.78 -4.44
N ALA A 45 -14.05 -4.82 -4.35
CA ALA A 45 -14.23 -3.52 -4.96
C ALA A 45 -12.90 -2.85 -5.30
N LEU A 46 -12.87 -2.13 -6.42
CA LEU A 46 -11.86 -1.11 -6.69
C LEU A 46 -12.27 0.17 -5.98
N ALA A 47 -11.53 0.54 -4.93
CA ALA A 47 -11.80 1.70 -4.10
C ALA A 47 -11.22 2.99 -4.69
N ILE A 48 -9.97 2.93 -5.17
CA ILE A 48 -9.29 4.08 -5.76
C ILE A 48 -8.47 3.61 -6.96
N ALA A 49 -8.63 4.31 -8.09
CA ALA A 49 -7.70 4.23 -9.21
C ALA A 49 -7.16 5.63 -9.48
N TYR A 50 -5.84 5.79 -9.38
CA TYR A 50 -5.20 7.06 -9.70
C TYR A 50 -5.06 7.24 -11.22
N PRO A 51 -5.12 8.47 -11.73
CA PRO A 51 -4.81 8.74 -13.14
C PRO A 51 -3.43 8.17 -13.50
N ARG A 52 -3.38 7.38 -14.57
CA ARG A 52 -2.14 6.73 -14.99
C ARG A 52 -1.12 7.76 -15.47
N THR A 53 0.11 7.61 -15.01
CA THR A 53 1.27 8.37 -15.46
C THR A 53 2.25 7.44 -16.18
N SER A 54 3.02 7.99 -17.12
CA SER A 54 4.11 7.27 -17.80
C SER A 54 5.47 7.41 -17.12
N PHE A 55 5.55 8.23 -16.07
CA PHE A 55 6.82 8.61 -15.43
C PHE A 55 7.09 7.84 -14.14
N PHE A 56 6.05 7.40 -13.44
CA PHE A 56 6.15 6.71 -12.14
C PHE A 56 5.30 5.44 -12.12
N ALA A 57 5.56 4.59 -11.12
CA ALA A 57 4.66 3.48 -10.82
C ALA A 57 3.26 4.02 -10.50
N ASN A 58 2.25 3.29 -10.94
CA ASN A 58 0.85 3.58 -10.69
C ASN A 58 0.30 2.57 -9.70
N ASP A 59 -0.74 2.94 -8.97
CA ASP A 59 -1.38 2.08 -7.99
C ASP A 59 -2.90 2.03 -8.15
N GLU A 60 -3.44 0.85 -7.84
CA GLU A 60 -4.86 0.63 -7.64
C GLU A 60 -5.11 0.10 -6.23
N VAL A 61 -6.09 0.68 -5.54
CA VAL A 61 -6.46 0.30 -4.19
C VAL A 61 -7.77 -0.48 -4.26
N PHE A 62 -7.73 -1.72 -3.79
CA PHE A 62 -8.87 -2.62 -3.73
C PHE A 62 -9.26 -2.92 -2.29
N ILE A 63 -10.55 -3.17 -2.11
CA ILE A 63 -11.07 -3.93 -0.98
C ILE A 63 -11.14 -5.38 -1.46
N ALA A 64 -10.58 -6.28 -0.67
CA ALA A 64 -10.54 -7.69 -0.98
C ALA A 64 -10.89 -8.51 0.26
N GLU A 65 -11.32 -9.74 0.03
CA GLU A 65 -11.44 -10.75 1.08
C GLU A 65 -10.25 -11.70 0.97
N GLN A 66 -9.51 -11.86 2.06
CA GLN A 66 -8.45 -12.84 2.17
C GLN A 66 -9.00 -14.14 2.74
N GLU A 67 -8.70 -15.24 2.07
CA GLU A 67 -8.93 -16.59 2.59
C GLU A 67 -7.79 -16.96 3.55
N LEU A 68 -8.14 -17.32 4.79
CA LEU A 68 -7.18 -17.74 5.81
C LEU A 68 -7.21 -19.26 6.01
N ALA A 69 -8.40 -19.83 6.06
CA ALA A 69 -8.67 -21.24 6.18
C ALA A 69 -10.05 -21.57 5.60
N LYS A 70 -10.42 -22.85 5.60
CA LYS A 70 -11.77 -23.28 5.22
C LYS A 70 -12.79 -22.55 6.09
N GLU A 71 -13.69 -21.78 5.46
CA GLU A 71 -14.73 -20.95 6.10
C GLU A 71 -14.23 -19.76 6.94
N GLU A 72 -12.92 -19.52 7.01
CA GLU A 72 -12.35 -18.35 7.69
C GLU A 72 -11.83 -17.35 6.67
N SER A 73 -12.49 -16.20 6.60
CA SER A 73 -12.13 -15.10 5.72
C SER A 73 -12.12 -13.76 6.46
N ARG A 74 -11.30 -12.84 5.94
CA ARG A 74 -11.23 -11.47 6.47
C ARG A 74 -11.15 -10.44 5.37
N PHE A 75 -11.73 -9.27 5.61
CA PHE A 75 -11.57 -8.14 4.71
C PHE A 75 -10.20 -7.48 4.89
N ILE A 76 -9.57 -7.17 3.77
CA ILE A 76 -8.26 -6.52 3.68
C ILE A 76 -8.32 -5.38 2.66
N LYS A 77 -7.36 -4.47 2.78
CA LYS A 77 -7.05 -3.47 1.77
C LYS A 77 -5.86 -3.99 0.97
N LEU A 78 -6.00 -4.07 -0.34
CA LEU A 78 -4.92 -4.43 -1.25
C LEU A 78 -4.49 -3.19 -2.04
N VAL A 79 -3.20 -2.89 -2.05
CA VAL A 79 -2.58 -1.88 -2.92
C VAL A 79 -1.79 -2.64 -3.98
N TYR A 80 -2.19 -2.46 -5.24
CA TYR A 80 -1.57 -3.08 -6.39
C TYR A 80 -0.73 -2.06 -7.14
N ASP A 81 0.59 -2.18 -7.03
CA ASP A 81 1.57 -1.31 -7.68
C ASP A 81 1.98 -1.91 -9.04
N PHE A 82 1.93 -1.11 -10.10
CA PHE A 82 2.28 -1.54 -11.46
C PHE A 82 2.94 -0.44 -12.27
N LEU A 83 3.83 -0.85 -13.18
CA LEU A 83 4.52 0.06 -14.08
C LEU A 83 3.62 0.51 -15.23
N PRO A 84 3.90 1.66 -15.88
CA PRO A 84 3.02 2.21 -16.91
C PRO A 84 2.73 1.26 -18.09
N TYR A 85 3.67 0.37 -18.42
CA TYR A 85 3.53 -0.65 -19.47
C TYR A 85 2.90 -1.97 -18.99
N GLN A 86 2.75 -2.15 -17.68
CA GLN A 86 2.04 -3.29 -17.11
C GLN A 86 0.54 -3.01 -17.10
N SER A 87 -0.24 -4.09 -17.16
CA SER A 87 -1.70 -3.98 -17.16
C SER A 87 -2.20 -3.78 -15.73
N PRO A 88 -3.13 -2.83 -15.48
CA PRO A 88 -3.73 -2.67 -14.15
C PRO A 88 -4.52 -3.92 -13.78
N LEU A 89 -4.64 -4.21 -12.48
CA LEU A 89 -5.39 -5.37 -12.01
C LEU A 89 -6.88 -5.26 -12.38
N SER A 90 -7.43 -4.04 -12.39
CA SER A 90 -8.81 -3.78 -12.81
C SER A 90 -9.11 -4.13 -14.28
N SER A 91 -8.09 -4.26 -15.14
CA SER A 91 -8.26 -4.62 -16.55
C SER A 91 -8.70 -6.07 -16.76
N TYR A 92 -8.44 -6.95 -15.79
CA TYR A 92 -8.90 -8.34 -15.82
C TYR A 92 -10.38 -8.49 -15.39
N GLY A 93 -11.02 -7.39 -15.00
CA GLY A 93 -12.37 -7.38 -14.46
C GLY A 93 -12.40 -7.60 -12.95
N LEU A 94 -13.52 -7.20 -12.34
CA LEU A 94 -13.81 -7.41 -10.92
C LEU A 94 -14.83 -8.55 -10.82
N ASN A 95 -14.39 -9.72 -10.38
CA ASN A 95 -15.25 -10.89 -10.18
C ASN A 95 -14.95 -11.51 -8.81
N TYR A 96 -15.96 -11.50 -7.92
CA TYR A 96 -15.84 -12.01 -6.57
C TYR A 96 -15.70 -13.54 -6.53
N SER A 97 -16.19 -14.25 -7.56
CA SER A 97 -16.09 -15.70 -7.67
C SER A 97 -14.69 -16.19 -8.04
N LEU A 98 -13.75 -15.29 -8.35
CA LEU A 98 -12.37 -15.62 -8.69
C LEU A 98 -11.46 -15.45 -7.48
N VAL A 99 -10.75 -16.52 -7.13
CA VAL A 99 -9.68 -16.48 -6.13
C VAL A 99 -8.35 -16.18 -6.82
N HIS A 100 -7.72 -15.08 -6.44
CA HIS A 100 -6.43 -14.62 -6.93
C HIS A 100 -5.33 -14.97 -5.93
N LYS A 101 -4.20 -15.49 -6.40
CA LYS A 101 -3.03 -15.75 -5.57
C LYS A 101 -2.00 -14.65 -5.78
N VAL A 102 -1.60 -13.97 -4.70
CA VAL A 102 -0.66 -12.85 -4.77
C VAL A 102 0.42 -12.99 -3.71
N ASN A 103 1.65 -12.62 -4.06
CA ASN A 103 2.71 -12.42 -3.08
C ASN A 103 2.64 -10.96 -2.61
N ALA A 104 2.27 -10.76 -1.35
CA ALA A 104 2.03 -9.43 -0.81
C ALA A 104 2.83 -9.17 0.46
N ILE A 105 3.17 -7.90 0.67
CA ILE A 105 3.86 -7.40 1.85
C ILE A 105 2.81 -6.76 2.76
N ARG A 106 2.76 -7.16 4.02
CA ARG A 106 1.93 -6.49 5.02
C ARG A 106 2.51 -5.10 5.34
N ASP A 107 1.71 -4.06 5.17
CA ASP A 107 2.07 -2.69 5.49
C ASP A 107 1.12 -2.13 6.56
N THR A 108 1.63 -1.93 7.77
CA THR A 108 0.83 -1.43 8.90
C THR A 108 0.58 0.07 8.83
N THR A 109 1.28 0.80 7.97
CA THR A 109 1.17 2.26 7.87
C THR A 109 -0.05 2.70 7.08
N CYS A 110 -0.58 1.83 6.21
CA CYS A 110 -1.74 2.10 5.37
C CYS A 110 -3.01 1.35 5.81
N ASP A 111 -3.01 0.77 7.01
CA ASP A 111 -4.20 0.18 7.63
C ASP A 111 -5.23 1.30 7.88
N GLU A 112 -6.45 1.12 7.36
CA GLU A 112 -7.54 2.09 7.49
C GLU A 112 -8.89 1.38 7.52
N SER A 113 -9.89 2.03 8.10
CA SER A 113 -11.27 1.54 8.12
C SER A 113 -12.01 1.89 6.82
N LEU A 114 -13.08 1.14 6.53
CA LEU A 114 -13.94 1.42 5.38
C LEU A 114 -14.55 2.83 5.40
N TRP A 115 -14.88 3.35 6.58
CA TRP A 115 -15.39 4.70 6.75
C TRP A 115 -14.35 5.77 6.38
N GLU A 116 -13.10 5.60 6.83
CA GLU A 116 -11.99 6.50 6.47
C GLU A 116 -11.76 6.51 4.96
N MET A 117 -11.75 5.33 4.32
CA MET A 117 -11.61 5.22 2.86
C MET A 117 -12.73 5.94 2.10
N ARG A 118 -13.99 5.79 2.53
CA ARG A 118 -15.14 6.47 1.92
C ARG A 118 -15.07 7.98 2.10
N THR A 119 -14.68 8.42 3.29
CA THR A 119 -14.52 9.84 3.61
C THR A 119 -13.43 10.46 2.75
N ALA A 120 -12.27 9.80 2.63
CA ALA A 120 -11.17 10.25 1.78
C ALA A 120 -11.59 10.32 0.31
N LEU A 121 -12.33 9.34 -0.19
CA LEU A 121 -12.87 9.40 -1.54
C LEU A 121 -13.87 10.56 -1.73
N ALA A 122 -14.75 10.79 -0.77
CA ALA A 122 -15.72 11.89 -0.84
C ALA A 122 -15.01 13.25 -0.90
N GLN A 123 -14.00 13.46 -0.06
CA GLN A 123 -13.14 14.65 -0.09
C GLN A 123 -12.42 14.80 -1.44
N ARG A 124 -11.90 13.70 -1.99
CA ARG A 124 -11.27 13.70 -3.31
C ARG A 124 -12.23 14.11 -4.41
N ARG A 125 -13.47 13.61 -4.39
CA ARG A 125 -14.51 13.96 -5.37
C ARG A 125 -14.94 15.42 -5.30
N GLN A 126 -14.84 16.03 -4.12
CA GLN A 126 -15.07 17.47 -3.96
C GLN A 126 -13.95 18.28 -4.64
N ALA A 127 -12.69 17.83 -4.52
CA ALA A 127 -11.55 18.48 -5.15
C ALA A 127 -11.46 18.21 -6.67
N ASP A 128 -11.78 16.98 -7.08
CA ASP A 128 -11.74 16.50 -8.46
C ASP A 128 -13.02 15.70 -8.77
N ARG A 129 -13.95 16.36 -9.47
CA ARG A 129 -15.23 15.73 -9.86
C ARG A 129 -15.08 14.55 -10.81
N SER A 130 -13.92 14.40 -11.46
CA SER A 130 -13.63 13.26 -12.35
C SER A 130 -13.23 11.99 -11.58
N ALA A 131 -12.94 12.10 -10.28
CA ALA A 131 -12.62 10.95 -9.45
C ALA A 131 -13.78 9.93 -9.44
N ALA A 132 -13.48 8.73 -9.93
CA ALA A 132 -14.44 7.63 -9.99
C ALA A 132 -14.81 7.15 -8.59
N GLY A 133 -16.06 6.69 -8.44
CA GLY A 133 -16.53 6.05 -7.21
C GLY A 133 -15.97 4.62 -7.07
N TRP A 134 -16.28 3.98 -5.94
CA TRP A 134 -15.98 2.56 -5.78
C TRP A 134 -16.71 1.75 -6.86
N LYS A 135 -15.97 0.85 -7.51
CA LYS A 135 -16.53 -0.13 -8.46
C LYS A 135 -16.56 -1.48 -7.76
N TYR A 136 -17.72 -2.07 -7.61
CA TYR A 136 -17.89 -3.36 -6.94
C TYR A 136 -17.85 -4.50 -7.96
N ALA A 137 -17.32 -5.65 -7.53
CA ALA A 137 -17.43 -6.90 -8.27
C ALA A 137 -18.89 -7.39 -8.30
N ALA A 138 -19.26 -8.14 -9.33
CA ALA A 138 -20.55 -8.81 -9.36
C ALA A 138 -20.68 -9.77 -8.17
N GLU A 139 -21.91 -9.94 -7.65
CA GLU A 139 -22.24 -10.93 -6.60
C GLU A 139 -21.54 -10.73 -5.25
N THR A 140 -21.04 -9.52 -4.99
CA THR A 140 -20.32 -9.19 -3.75
C THR A 140 -21.26 -9.06 -2.54
N PRO A 141 -20.92 -9.62 -1.36
CA PRO A 141 -21.71 -9.45 -0.13
C PRO A 141 -21.50 -8.08 0.53
N ILE A 142 -21.98 -7.00 -0.10
CA ILE A 142 -21.79 -5.60 0.34
C ILE A 142 -22.30 -5.36 1.78
N ALA A 143 -23.41 -6.00 2.16
CA ALA A 143 -24.01 -5.81 3.48
C ALA A 143 -23.12 -6.28 4.64
N ASP A 144 -22.34 -7.35 4.45
CA ASP A 144 -21.42 -7.84 5.48
C ASP A 144 -20.17 -6.96 5.58
N LEU A 145 -19.71 -6.43 4.44
CA LEU A 145 -18.61 -5.46 4.39
C LEU A 145 -18.91 -4.23 5.25
N ASP A 146 -20.11 -3.66 5.11
CA ASP A 146 -20.53 -2.46 5.85
C ASP A 146 -20.73 -2.72 7.35
N ARG A 147 -21.20 -3.91 7.71
CA ARG A 147 -21.43 -4.30 9.11
C ARG A 147 -20.11 -4.43 9.87
N ARG A 148 -19.05 -4.93 9.23
CA ARG A 148 -17.84 -5.31 9.94
C ARG A 148 -17.00 -4.13 10.44
N GLN A 149 -17.19 -2.90 9.96
CA GLN A 149 -16.54 -1.61 10.36
C GLN A 149 -15.07 -1.67 10.83
N ALA A 150 -14.35 -2.75 10.53
CA ALA A 150 -13.08 -3.06 11.11
C ALA A 150 -11.98 -2.31 10.35
N LYS A 151 -10.90 -2.04 11.06
CA LYS A 151 -9.68 -1.53 10.42
C LYS A 151 -9.13 -2.62 9.50
N LEU A 152 -9.11 -2.35 8.20
CA LEU A 152 -8.64 -3.28 7.19
C LEU A 152 -7.12 -3.38 7.26
N ARG A 153 -6.60 -4.60 7.26
CA ARG A 153 -5.16 -4.83 7.13
C ARG A 153 -4.74 -4.50 5.71
N CYS A 154 -3.70 -3.68 5.57
CA CYS A 154 -3.20 -3.25 4.28
C CYS A 154 -2.07 -4.17 3.80
N TYR A 155 -2.20 -4.63 2.56
CA TYR A 155 -1.26 -5.49 1.87
C TYR A 155 -0.86 -4.82 0.56
N ARG A 156 0.44 -4.78 0.29
CA ARG A 156 1.00 -4.22 -0.95
C ARG A 156 1.55 -5.34 -1.82
N THR A 157 1.19 -5.33 -3.09
CA THR A 157 1.69 -6.29 -4.08
C THR A 157 2.06 -5.56 -5.36
N THR A 158 2.89 -6.17 -6.18
CA THR A 158 3.30 -5.62 -7.47
C THR A 158 2.76 -6.48 -8.61
N SER A 159 2.77 -5.95 -9.83
CA SER A 159 2.39 -6.75 -11.01
C SER A 159 3.25 -8.01 -11.20
N ASP A 160 4.51 -8.00 -10.78
CA ASP A 160 5.41 -9.16 -10.93
C ASP A 160 5.11 -10.24 -9.89
N ASP A 161 4.51 -9.85 -8.77
CA ASP A 161 4.14 -10.72 -7.65
C ASP A 161 2.71 -11.29 -7.76
N TYR A 162 1.99 -10.91 -8.81
CA TYR A 162 0.62 -11.32 -9.08
C TYR A 162 0.59 -12.58 -9.94
N GLU A 163 0.24 -13.71 -9.35
CA GLU A 163 0.01 -14.95 -10.08
C GLU A 163 -1.44 -14.97 -10.59
N LYS A 164 -1.62 -15.04 -11.91
CA LYS A 164 -2.93 -15.26 -12.54
C LYS A 164 -3.38 -16.70 -12.29
N VAL A 165 -3.85 -16.95 -11.09
CA VAL A 165 -4.57 -18.18 -10.76
C VAL A 165 -6.04 -17.80 -10.69
N PHE A 166 -6.85 -18.44 -11.52
CA PHE A 166 -8.30 -18.30 -11.51
C PHE A 166 -8.83 -19.68 -11.10
N ARG A 167 -9.01 -19.89 -9.80
CA ARG A 167 -9.73 -21.07 -9.31
C ARG A 167 -11.15 -20.64 -8.97
N GLU A 168 -12.12 -21.42 -9.43
CA GLU A 168 -13.46 -21.41 -8.84
C GLU A 168 -13.35 -21.91 -7.39
N PRO A 169 -14.17 -21.38 -6.46
CA PRO A 169 -14.09 -21.75 -5.06
C PRO A 169 -14.25 -23.25 -4.90
N THR A 170 -13.45 -23.87 -4.03
CA THR A 170 -13.55 -25.29 -3.64
C THR A 170 -14.88 -25.55 -2.94
N THR A 171 -15.93 -25.66 -3.74
CA THR A 171 -17.29 -26.09 -3.37
C THR A 171 -17.43 -27.60 -3.58
N GLU A 172 -16.39 -28.38 -3.29
CA GLU A 172 -16.53 -29.83 -3.23
C GLU A 172 -16.77 -30.26 -1.79
N SER A 173 -18.06 -30.37 -1.45
CA SER A 173 -18.53 -31.22 -0.37
C SER A 173 -18.64 -32.65 -0.91
N PRO A 174 -17.76 -33.60 -0.53
CA PRO A 174 -18.02 -35.00 -0.80
C PRO A 174 -19.10 -35.46 0.19
N TYR A 175 -20.33 -35.60 -0.31
CA TYR A 175 -21.25 -36.59 0.26
C TYR A 175 -20.88 -37.96 -0.32
#